data_AF-A0A178WBR0-F1
#
_entry.id   AF-A0A178WBR0-F1
#
_cell.length_a   1.000
_cell.length_b   1.000
_cell.length_c   1.000
_cell.angle_alpha   90.00
_cell.angle_beta   90.00
_cell.angle_gamma   90.00
#
_symmetry.space_group_name_H-M   'P 1'
#
loop_
_entity.id
_entity.type
_entity.pdbx_description
1 polymer ?
#
loop_
_entity_poly.entity_id
_entity_poly.type
_entity_poly.pdbx_seq_one_letter_code
_entity_poly.pdbx_strand_id
1 'polypeptide(L)'
;MEKSTKCAVCYKSFRPSICVDCVNRGLNEYKVKLDSLKSLREVSYFRLSGLLVTKEKAISQRCWKELQNEKLAKLREKLQLQVEKLQQSKNTFRSLSRNLKERYGIIESTNVALEESRVHQLENHYSDTIGNHYLVYIDLTSERLYKQALVMKQICKLFPLSRVTVEGQNKDGSSVQYDQICNALLPQGLNPLSVPPKELAASLGYMVQLLNLVVHKLSVPALHNLGFAVDANSFSLNFMLKTVASVTKSEKIAHTYTNSLHAIFA
;
A
#
# COMPACT_ATOMS: atom_id res chain seq x y z
N MET A 1 38.59 -121.00 -7.54
CA MET A 1 38.47 -122.46 -7.28
C MET A 1 37.51 -123.03 -8.31
N GLU A 2 38.04 -123.57 -9.41
CA GLU A 2 37.25 -124.21 -10.46
C GLU A 2 36.71 -125.56 -9.96
N LYS A 3 35.44 -125.60 -9.55
CA LYS A 3 34.73 -126.87 -9.40
C LYS A 3 34.30 -127.33 -10.79
N SER A 4 35.18 -128.07 -11.46
CA SER A 4 34.84 -128.81 -12.68
C SER A 4 33.88 -129.96 -12.34
N THR A 5 32.59 -129.67 -12.16
CA THR A 5 31.55 -130.69 -12.08
C THR A 5 31.25 -131.20 -13.48
N LYS A 6 32.10 -132.11 -13.98
CA LYS A 6 31.90 -132.80 -15.26
C LYS A 6 30.70 -133.74 -15.13
N CYS A 7 29.78 -133.67 -16.10
CA CYS A 7 28.59 -134.53 -16.13
C CYS A 7 29.00 -136.00 -16.28
N ALA A 8 28.44 -136.89 -15.43
CA ALA A 8 28.75 -138.32 -15.44
C ALA A 8 28.48 -139.00 -16.79
N VAL A 9 27.52 -138.48 -17.57
CA VAL A 9 27.16 -138.97 -18.91
C VAL A 9 28.21 -138.57 -19.96
N CYS A 10 28.64 -137.30 -19.95
CA CYS A 10 29.63 -136.77 -20.90
C CYS A 10 31.08 -137.14 -20.53
N TYR A 11 31.34 -137.53 -19.28
CA TYR A 11 32.67 -137.88 -18.80
C TYR A 11 33.00 -139.38 -18.99
N LYS A 12 32.00 -140.27 -19.00
CA LYS A 12 32.18 -141.72 -19.17
C LYS A 12 32.10 -142.23 -20.61
N SER A 13 31.56 -141.42 -21.53
CA SER A 13 31.51 -141.76 -22.95
C SER A 13 32.67 -141.04 -23.65
N PHE A 14 33.69 -141.77 -24.11
CA PHE A 14 34.80 -141.26 -24.94
C PHE A 14 34.31 -140.81 -26.34
N ARG A 15 33.21 -140.06 -26.42
CA ARG A 15 32.64 -139.48 -27.66
C ARG A 15 32.49 -137.96 -27.51
N PRO A 16 32.70 -137.19 -28.60
CA PRO A 16 32.65 -135.71 -28.58
C PRO A 16 31.24 -135.11 -28.46
N SER A 17 30.21 -135.91 -28.13
CA SER A 17 28.82 -135.47 -28.05
C SER A 17 28.48 -134.92 -26.66
N ILE A 18 28.10 -133.65 -26.58
CA ILE A 18 27.65 -132.98 -25.34
C ILE A 18 26.18 -133.35 -25.08
N CYS A 19 25.83 -133.73 -23.83
CA CYS A 19 24.44 -134.03 -23.47
C CYS A 19 23.60 -132.75 -23.27
N VAL A 20 22.28 -132.90 -23.41
CA VAL A 20 21.30 -131.83 -23.23
C VAL A 20 21.44 -131.14 -21.86
N ASP A 21 21.75 -131.88 -20.80
CA ASP A 21 21.93 -131.31 -19.45
C ASP A 21 23.15 -130.38 -19.34
N CYS A 22 24.24 -130.68 -20.04
CA CYS A 22 25.44 -129.83 -20.08
C CYS A 22 25.18 -128.53 -20.87
N VAL A 23 24.46 -128.64 -22.00
CA VAL A 23 24.04 -127.47 -22.78
C VAL A 23 23.11 -126.59 -21.96
N ASN A 24 22.09 -127.18 -21.32
CA ASN A 24 21.15 -126.45 -20.46
C ASN A 24 21.84 -125.82 -19.25
N ARG A 25 22.84 -126.49 -18.66
CA ARG A 25 23.66 -125.89 -17.59
C ARG A 25 24.42 -124.66 -18.08
N GLY A 26 25.13 -124.77 -19.21
CA GLY A 26 25.85 -123.63 -19.80
C GLY A 26 24.91 -122.48 -20.16
N LEU A 27 23.77 -122.79 -20.81
CA LEU A 27 22.72 -121.80 -21.10
C LEU A 27 22.17 -121.15 -19.84
N ASN A 28 21.97 -121.91 -18.75
CA ASN A 28 21.50 -121.37 -17.49
C ASN A 28 22.54 -120.48 -16.81
N GLU A 29 23.83 -120.82 -16.86
CA GLU A 29 24.91 -119.96 -16.37
C GLU A 29 24.99 -118.64 -17.16
N TYR A 30 24.87 -118.69 -18.49
CA TYR A 30 24.78 -117.49 -19.32
C TYR A 30 23.51 -116.68 -19.01
N LYS A 31 22.37 -117.34 -18.82
CA LYS A 31 21.11 -116.69 -18.46
C LYS A 31 21.22 -115.95 -17.12
N VAL A 32 21.73 -116.60 -16.08
CA VAL A 32 21.94 -115.98 -14.75
C VAL A 32 22.89 -114.77 -14.87
N LYS A 33 23.97 -114.89 -15.65
CA LYS A 33 24.89 -113.78 -15.90
C LYS A 33 24.21 -112.64 -16.65
N LEU A 34 23.43 -112.92 -17.68
CA LEU A 34 22.66 -111.92 -18.44
C LEU A 34 21.63 -111.23 -17.56
N ASP A 35 20.89 -111.97 -16.73
CA ASP A 35 19.91 -111.43 -15.79
C ASP A 35 20.58 -110.51 -14.77
N SER A 36 21.75 -110.88 -14.25
CA SER A 36 22.54 -110.02 -13.33
C SER A 36 23.04 -108.73 -13.99
N LEU A 37 23.44 -108.79 -15.26
CA LEU A 37 23.88 -107.62 -16.02
C LEU A 37 22.69 -106.73 -16.38
N LYS A 38 21.54 -107.32 -16.67
CA LYS A 38 20.28 -106.61 -16.90
C LYS A 38 19.83 -105.88 -15.64
N SER A 39 19.83 -106.53 -14.48
CA SER A 39 19.45 -105.89 -13.22
C SER A 39 20.43 -104.77 -12.84
N LEU A 40 21.74 -104.98 -13.02
CA LEU A 40 22.76 -103.93 -12.79
C LEU A 40 22.54 -102.72 -13.73
N ARG A 41 22.23 -102.99 -15.01
CA ARG A 41 21.88 -101.96 -15.98
C ARG A 41 20.66 -101.18 -15.51
N GLU A 42 19.57 -101.85 -15.18
CA GLU A 42 18.32 -101.21 -14.74
C GLU A 42 18.53 -100.33 -13.51
N VAL A 43 19.27 -100.81 -12.51
CA VAL A 43 19.63 -100.01 -11.32
C VAL A 43 20.45 -98.77 -11.70
N SER A 44 21.42 -98.92 -12.60
CA SER A 44 22.25 -97.81 -13.06
C SER A 44 21.44 -96.77 -13.83
N TYR A 45 20.56 -97.21 -14.74
CA TYR A 45 19.65 -96.33 -15.48
C TYR A 45 18.70 -95.60 -14.53
N PHE A 46 18.06 -96.31 -13.61
CA PHE A 46 17.14 -95.68 -12.64
C PHE A 46 17.85 -94.61 -11.81
N ARG A 47 19.07 -94.89 -11.33
CA ARG A 47 19.87 -93.93 -10.57
C ARG A 47 20.24 -92.71 -11.41
N LEU A 48 20.72 -92.91 -12.64
CA LEU A 48 21.10 -91.82 -13.55
C LEU A 48 19.89 -90.96 -13.93
N SER A 49 18.76 -91.58 -14.26
CA SER A 49 17.50 -90.86 -14.54
C SER A 49 17.06 -90.03 -13.35
N GLY A 50 17.12 -90.56 -12.12
CA GLY A 50 16.83 -89.80 -10.90
C GLY A 50 17.75 -88.59 -10.73
N LEU A 51 19.06 -88.78 -10.91
CA LEU A 51 20.04 -87.69 -10.84
C LEU A 51 19.79 -86.62 -11.91
N LEU A 52 19.46 -87.00 -13.14
CA LEU A 52 19.15 -86.06 -14.22
C LEU A 52 17.91 -85.21 -13.89
N VAL A 53 16.83 -85.83 -13.40
CA VAL A 53 15.61 -85.10 -13.00
C VAL A 53 15.91 -84.11 -11.86
N THR A 54 16.70 -84.52 -10.86
CA THR A 54 17.07 -83.60 -9.76
C THR A 54 17.93 -82.43 -10.24
N LYS A 55 18.86 -82.67 -11.18
CA LYS A 55 19.71 -81.64 -11.78
C LYS A 55 18.88 -80.67 -12.61
N GLU A 56 17.95 -81.16 -13.41
CA GLU A 56 17.05 -80.34 -14.21
C GLU A 56 16.20 -79.43 -13.31
N LYS A 57 15.57 -79.98 -12.27
CA LYS A 57 14.82 -79.18 -11.29
C LYS A 57 15.67 -78.10 -10.63
N ALA A 58 16.91 -78.41 -10.26
CA ALA A 58 17.83 -77.44 -9.68
C ALA A 58 18.20 -76.32 -10.66
N ILE A 59 18.40 -76.64 -11.95
CA ILE A 59 18.65 -75.65 -13.01
C ILE A 59 17.41 -74.77 -13.19
N SER A 60 16.21 -75.35 -13.34
CA SER A 60 14.97 -74.57 -13.51
C SER A 60 14.74 -73.62 -12.34
N GLN A 61 14.98 -74.07 -11.11
CA GLN A 61 14.86 -73.22 -9.93
C GLN A 61 15.88 -72.07 -9.94
N ARG A 62 17.12 -72.33 -10.37
CA ARG A 62 18.15 -71.30 -10.49
C ARG A 62 17.78 -70.28 -11.55
N CYS A 63 17.41 -70.71 -12.75
CA CYS A 63 17.01 -69.83 -13.84
C CYS A 63 15.80 -68.97 -13.45
N TRP A 64 14.84 -69.54 -12.72
CA TRP A 64 13.71 -68.77 -12.20
C TRP A 64 14.18 -67.67 -11.23
N LYS A 65 15.07 -68.00 -10.28
CA LYS A 65 15.64 -67.01 -9.34
C LYS A 65 16.41 -65.90 -10.07
N GLU A 66 17.22 -66.25 -11.05
CA GLU A 66 17.98 -65.29 -11.86
C GLU A 66 17.03 -64.33 -12.60
N LEU A 67 15.99 -64.86 -13.25
CA LEU A 67 14.99 -64.04 -13.93
C LEU A 67 14.25 -63.09 -12.98
N GLN A 68 13.89 -63.55 -11.78
CA GLN A 68 13.24 -62.68 -10.78
C GLN A 68 14.20 -61.60 -10.28
N ASN A 69 15.46 -61.94 -10.03
CA ASN A 69 16.48 -60.98 -9.60
C ASN A 69 16.74 -59.92 -10.67
N GLU A 70 16.76 -60.30 -11.94
CA GLU A 70 16.91 -59.36 -13.06
C GLU A 70 15.71 -58.39 -13.13
N LYS A 71 14.48 -58.90 -12.98
CA LYS A 71 13.26 -58.06 -12.91
C LYS A 71 13.32 -57.09 -11.74
N LEU A 72 13.73 -57.56 -10.56
CA LEU A 72 13.89 -56.71 -9.37
C LEU A 72 14.97 -55.64 -9.57
N ALA A 73 16.10 -55.98 -10.19
CA ALA A 73 17.16 -55.02 -10.51
C ALA A 73 16.65 -53.91 -11.43
N LYS A 74 15.96 -54.26 -12.52
CA LYS A 74 15.34 -53.30 -13.45
C LYS A 74 14.34 -52.38 -12.76
N LEU A 75 13.53 -52.90 -11.84
CA LEU A 75 12.58 -52.09 -11.07
C LEU A 75 13.29 -51.14 -10.10
N ARG A 76 14.35 -51.60 -9.42
CA ARG A 76 15.15 -50.77 -8.52
C ARG A 76 15.83 -49.62 -9.27
N GLU A 77 16.40 -49.89 -10.44
CA GLU A 77 17.03 -48.87 -11.28
C GLU A 77 16.01 -47.82 -11.75
N LYS A 78 14.84 -48.26 -12.23
CA LYS A 78 13.74 -47.36 -12.60
C LYS A 78 13.29 -46.50 -11.43
N LEU A 79 13.16 -47.09 -10.23
CA LEU A 79 12.79 -46.37 -9.03
C LEU A 79 13.84 -45.32 -8.67
N GLN A 80 15.12 -45.67 -8.71
CA GLN A 80 16.21 -44.75 -8.42
C GLN A 80 16.21 -43.54 -9.38
N LEU A 81 16.06 -43.79 -10.68
CA LEU A 81 15.95 -42.72 -11.68
C LEU A 81 14.76 -41.78 -11.42
N GLN A 82 13.62 -42.32 -10.99
CA GLN A 82 12.45 -41.52 -10.64
C GLN A 82 12.69 -40.68 -9.37
N VAL A 83 13.34 -41.26 -8.37
CA VAL A 83 13.71 -40.55 -7.13
C VAL A 83 14.68 -39.41 -7.43
N GLU A 84 15.70 -39.63 -8.26
CA GLU A 84 16.66 -38.61 -8.66
C GLU A 84 15.98 -37.47 -9.43
N LYS A 85 15.11 -37.78 -10.40
CA LYS A 85 14.31 -36.78 -11.13
C LYS A 85 13.41 -35.97 -10.20
N LEU A 86 12.73 -36.63 -9.27
CA LEU A 86 11.86 -35.97 -8.30
C LEU A 86 12.66 -35.07 -7.37
N GLN A 87 13.83 -35.52 -6.92
CA GLN A 87 14.72 -34.71 -6.08
C GLN A 87 15.25 -33.48 -6.82
N GLN A 88 15.61 -33.63 -8.09
CA GLN A 88 16.03 -32.50 -8.93
C GLN A 88 14.89 -31.48 -9.08
N SER A 89 13.68 -31.93 -9.44
CA SER A 89 12.50 -31.07 -9.56
C SER A 89 12.14 -30.38 -8.23
N LYS A 90 12.26 -31.09 -7.11
CA LYS A 90 12.04 -30.52 -5.77
C LYS A 90 13.04 -29.42 -5.45
N ASN A 91 14.32 -29.60 -5.82
CA ASN A 91 15.36 -28.61 -5.60
C ASN A 91 15.16 -27.37 -6.47
N THR A 92 14.77 -27.52 -7.74
CA THR A 92 14.46 -26.38 -8.61
C THR A 92 13.22 -25.62 -8.14
N PHE A 93 12.17 -26.33 -7.70
CA PHE A 93 11.00 -25.69 -7.12
C PHE A 93 11.36 -24.85 -5.87
N ARG A 94 12.17 -25.41 -4.95
CA ARG A 94 12.62 -24.67 -3.76
C ARG A 94 13.48 -23.47 -4.07
N SER A 95 14.33 -23.52 -5.11
CA SER A 95 15.14 -22.36 -5.50
C SER A 95 14.26 -21.26 -6.09
N LEU A 96 13.33 -21.61 -6.98
CA LEU A 96 12.37 -20.67 -7.56
C LEU A 96 11.46 -20.04 -6.50
N SER A 97 10.94 -20.84 -5.58
CA SER A 97 10.11 -20.35 -4.47
C SER A 97 10.87 -19.36 -3.57
N ARG A 98 12.14 -19.62 -3.27
CA ARG A 98 12.99 -18.66 -2.52
C ARG A 98 13.22 -17.37 -3.29
N ASN A 99 13.56 -17.44 -4.58
CA ASN A 99 13.78 -16.25 -5.40
C ASN A 99 12.51 -15.41 -5.52
N LEU A 100 11.36 -16.06 -5.69
CA LEU A 100 10.07 -15.38 -5.74
C LEU A 100 9.77 -14.66 -4.42
N LYS A 101 9.98 -15.32 -3.27
CA LYS A 101 9.80 -14.70 -1.95
C LYS A 101 10.71 -13.48 -1.75
N GLU A 102 11.97 -13.57 -2.18
CA GLU A 102 12.91 -12.46 -2.13
C GLU A 102 12.45 -11.27 -3.00
N ARG A 103 12.04 -11.52 -4.25
CA ARG A 103 11.49 -10.48 -5.12
C ARG A 103 10.24 -9.82 -4.56
N TYR A 104 9.33 -10.60 -3.97
CA TYR A 104 8.16 -10.05 -3.28
C TYR A 104 8.55 -9.16 -2.11
N GLY A 105 9.54 -9.55 -1.31
CA GLY A 105 10.06 -8.71 -0.22
C GLY A 105 10.63 -7.38 -0.71
N ILE A 106 11.38 -7.40 -1.83
CA ILE A 106 11.89 -6.19 -2.47
C ILE A 106 10.73 -5.30 -2.93
N ILE A 107 9.77 -5.86 -3.68
CA ILE A 107 8.61 -5.11 -4.19
C ILE A 107 7.85 -4.45 -3.04
N GLU A 108 7.58 -5.19 -1.97
CA GLU A 108 6.87 -4.66 -0.80
C GLU A 108 7.65 -3.49 -0.17
N SER A 109 8.96 -3.65 0.05
CA SER A 109 9.79 -2.57 0.60
C SER A 109 9.85 -1.33 -0.30
N THR A 110 9.92 -1.52 -1.62
CA THR A 110 9.92 -0.40 -2.57
C THR A 110 8.56 0.29 -2.63
N ASN A 111 7.47 -0.45 -2.46
CA ASN A 111 6.12 0.11 -2.47
C ASN A 111 5.88 0.96 -1.22
N VAL A 112 6.33 0.49 -0.05
CA VAL A 112 6.28 1.28 1.20
C VAL A 112 7.07 2.59 1.04
N ALA A 113 8.33 2.50 0.56
CA ALA A 113 9.15 3.70 0.35
C ALA A 113 8.56 4.67 -0.69
N LEU A 114 7.90 4.14 -1.73
CA LEU A 114 7.23 4.93 -2.74
C LEU A 114 6.02 5.68 -2.16
N GLU A 115 5.19 5.01 -1.35
CA GLU A 115 4.05 5.64 -0.69
C GLU A 115 4.50 6.71 0.32
N GLU A 116 5.55 6.46 1.10
CA GLU A 116 6.14 7.45 1.99
C GLU A 116 6.62 8.69 1.22
N SER A 117 7.34 8.49 0.11
CA SER A 117 7.78 9.57 -0.77
C SER A 117 6.60 10.35 -1.37
N ARG A 118 5.54 9.65 -1.78
CA ARG A 118 4.32 10.27 -2.34
C ARG A 118 3.61 11.13 -1.30
N VAL A 119 3.45 10.63 -0.07
CA VAL A 119 2.84 11.39 1.04
C VAL A 119 3.68 12.64 1.31
N HIS A 120 5.00 12.50 1.42
CA HIS A 120 5.89 13.63 1.68
C HIS A 120 5.83 14.70 0.57
N GLN A 121 5.79 14.29 -0.70
CA GLN A 121 5.63 15.22 -1.83
C GLN A 121 4.28 15.97 -1.78
N LEU A 122 3.20 15.27 -1.43
CA LEU A 122 1.88 15.89 -1.29
C LEU A 122 1.89 16.92 -0.15
N GLU A 123 2.41 16.57 1.03
CA GLU A 123 2.49 17.48 2.17
C GLU A 123 3.28 18.75 1.85
N ASN A 124 4.44 18.62 1.19
CA ASN A 124 5.26 19.76 0.78
C ASN A 124 4.52 20.62 -0.26
N HIS A 125 3.96 20.01 -1.30
CA HIS A 125 3.27 20.75 -2.35
C HIS A 125 2.04 21.50 -1.83
N TYR A 126 1.21 20.88 -0.97
CA TYR A 126 0.06 21.56 -0.37
C TYR A 126 0.47 22.68 0.58
N SER A 127 1.53 22.48 1.38
CA SER A 127 2.05 23.52 2.27
C SER A 127 2.58 24.72 1.49
N ASP A 128 3.35 24.48 0.43
CA ASP A 128 3.91 25.53 -0.43
C ASP A 128 2.81 26.28 -1.17
N THR A 129 1.84 25.57 -1.74
CA THR A 129 0.73 26.22 -2.46
C THR A 129 -0.14 27.06 -1.53
N ILE A 130 -0.56 26.53 -0.38
CA ILE A 130 -1.37 27.28 0.59
C ILE A 130 -0.58 28.48 1.12
N GLY A 131 0.67 28.28 1.52
CA GLY A 131 1.55 29.35 2.00
C GLY A 131 1.71 30.48 0.98
N ASN A 132 1.98 30.13 -0.29
CA ASN A 132 2.11 31.10 -1.37
C ASN A 132 0.81 31.87 -1.64
N HIS A 133 -0.35 31.20 -1.60
CA HIS A 133 -1.65 31.89 -1.76
C HIS A 133 -1.92 32.86 -0.62
N TYR A 134 -1.57 32.49 0.62
CA TYR A 134 -1.69 33.38 1.78
C TYR A 134 -0.79 34.60 1.65
N LEU A 135 0.46 34.43 1.19
CA LEU A 135 1.37 35.56 0.97
C LEU A 135 0.83 36.54 -0.09
N VAL A 136 0.35 36.03 -1.22
CA VAL A 136 -0.27 36.86 -2.28
C VAL A 136 -1.52 37.58 -1.74
N TYR A 137 -2.35 36.90 -0.97
CA TYR A 137 -3.54 37.50 -0.36
C TYR A 137 -3.19 38.64 0.61
N ILE A 138 -2.16 38.45 1.44
CA ILE A 138 -1.67 39.47 2.38
C ILE A 138 -1.12 40.68 1.61
N ASP A 139 -0.33 40.47 0.56
CA ASP A 139 0.25 41.54 -0.24
C ASP A 139 -0.84 42.41 -0.88
N LEU A 140 -1.80 41.78 -1.59
CA LEU A 140 -2.96 42.46 -2.19
C LEU A 140 -3.82 43.20 -1.15
N THR A 141 -4.03 42.59 0.01
CA THR A 141 -4.82 43.21 1.08
C THR A 141 -4.08 44.42 1.67
N SER A 142 -2.76 44.31 1.86
CA SER A 142 -1.94 45.41 2.38
C SER A 142 -1.90 46.59 1.39
N GLU A 143 -1.76 46.33 0.09
CA GLU A 143 -1.78 47.34 -0.96
C GLU A 143 -3.15 48.04 -1.02
N ARG A 144 -4.23 47.27 -0.93
CA ARG A 144 -5.60 47.82 -0.87
C ARG A 144 -5.77 48.74 0.33
N LEU A 145 -5.37 48.28 1.53
CA LEU A 145 -5.49 49.07 2.76
C LEU A 145 -4.64 50.35 2.69
N TYR A 146 -3.43 50.27 2.12
CA TYR A 146 -2.57 51.43 1.90
C TYR A 146 -3.23 52.47 0.99
N LYS A 147 -3.78 52.03 -0.16
CA LYS A 147 -4.51 52.91 -1.09
C LYS A 147 -5.75 53.51 -0.44
N GLN A 148 -6.51 52.73 0.33
CA GLN A 148 -7.66 53.22 1.09
C GLN A 148 -7.26 54.28 2.14
N ALA A 149 -6.15 54.07 2.85
CA ALA A 149 -5.63 55.03 3.82
C ALA A 149 -5.19 56.34 3.15
N LEU A 150 -4.57 56.29 1.96
CA LEU A 150 -4.21 57.48 1.20
C LEU A 150 -5.43 58.29 0.78
N VAL A 151 -6.48 57.61 0.28
CA VAL A 151 -7.76 58.25 -0.07
C VAL A 151 -8.41 58.85 1.18
N MET A 152 -8.40 58.14 2.32
CA MET A 152 -8.91 58.67 3.57
C MET A 152 -8.17 59.95 3.99
N LYS A 153 -6.84 59.97 3.92
CA LYS A 153 -6.05 61.18 4.18
C LYS A 153 -6.45 62.35 3.28
N GLN A 154 -6.80 62.10 2.02
CA GLN A 154 -7.30 63.14 1.11
C GLN A 154 -8.70 63.61 1.49
N ILE A 155 -9.60 62.69 1.84
CA ILE A 155 -10.96 63.02 2.30
C ILE A 155 -10.91 63.88 3.57
N CYS A 156 -10.08 63.51 4.55
CA CYS A 156 -9.90 64.30 5.78
C CYS A 156 -9.36 65.72 5.51
N LYS A 157 -8.62 65.94 4.41
CA LYS A 157 -8.21 67.28 3.97
C LYS A 157 -9.35 68.07 3.32
N LEU A 158 -10.27 67.41 2.61
CA LEU A 158 -11.43 68.04 1.99
C LEU A 158 -12.50 68.44 3.01
N PHE A 159 -12.63 67.68 4.09
CA PHE A 159 -13.57 67.92 5.18
C PHE A 159 -12.81 68.13 6.50
N PRO A 160 -12.13 69.27 6.67
CA PRO A 160 -11.38 69.54 7.89
C PRO A 160 -12.34 69.61 9.07
N LEU A 161 -12.06 68.80 10.08
CA LEU A 161 -12.72 68.83 11.38
C LEU A 161 -11.81 69.56 12.37
N SER A 162 -12.35 70.57 13.06
CA SER A 162 -11.60 71.38 14.03
C SER A 162 -12.45 71.63 15.27
N ARG A 163 -11.80 71.87 16.42
CA ARG A 163 -12.47 72.35 17.63
C ARG A 163 -12.26 73.84 17.76
N VAL A 164 -13.34 74.58 17.97
CA VAL A 164 -13.31 76.02 18.17
C VAL A 164 -13.98 76.35 19.50
N THR A 165 -13.27 77.13 20.31
CA THR A 165 -13.84 77.80 21.49
C THR A 165 -14.52 79.07 21.02
N VAL A 166 -15.85 79.12 21.11
CA VAL A 166 -16.60 80.35 20.82
C VAL A 166 -16.71 81.13 22.12
N GLU A 167 -16.02 82.28 22.21
CA GLU A 167 -16.18 83.23 23.31
C GLU A 167 -17.53 83.94 23.15
N GLY A 168 -18.57 83.35 23.73
CA GLY A 168 -19.84 84.03 23.94
C GLY A 168 -19.78 84.85 25.23
N GLN A 169 -20.18 86.12 25.17
CA GLN A 169 -20.42 86.96 26.35
C GLN A 169 -21.56 86.38 27.21
N ASN A 170 -21.27 85.37 28.02
CA ASN A 170 -22.17 84.89 29.06
C ASN A 170 -21.49 85.06 30.41
N LYS A 171 -22.28 85.49 31.40
CA LYS A 171 -21.83 85.94 32.73
C LYS A 171 -21.25 84.86 33.64
N ASP A 172 -21.09 83.62 33.15
CA ASP A 172 -20.45 82.52 33.85
C ASP A 172 -19.30 82.02 32.98
N GLY A 173 -18.06 82.11 33.48
CA GLY A 173 -16.81 81.93 32.73
C GLY A 173 -16.52 80.53 32.16
N SER A 174 -17.52 79.78 31.69
CA SER A 174 -17.32 78.53 30.96
C SER A 174 -17.25 78.78 29.45
N SER A 175 -16.08 78.61 28.86
CA SER A 175 -15.91 78.59 27.41
C SER A 175 -16.57 77.34 26.82
N VAL A 176 -17.57 77.53 25.95
CA VAL A 176 -18.24 76.41 25.28
C VAL A 176 -17.43 76.03 24.04
N GLN A 177 -16.95 74.78 24.02
CA GLN A 177 -16.25 74.21 22.86
C GLN A 177 -17.25 73.59 21.89
N TYR A 178 -17.12 73.94 20.62
CA TYR A 178 -17.87 73.35 19.52
C TYR A 178 -16.92 72.64 18.56
N ASP A 179 -17.36 71.51 18.04
CA ASP A 179 -16.73 70.88 16.87
C ASP A 179 -17.22 71.61 15.61
N GLN A 180 -16.35 71.78 14.61
CA GLN A 180 -16.66 72.37 13.32
C GLN A 180 -16.25 71.42 12.20
N ILE A 181 -17.03 71.40 11.12
CA ILE A 181 -16.68 70.74 9.86
C ILE A 181 -16.72 71.77 8.74
N CYS A 182 -15.62 71.90 7.99
CA CYS A 182 -15.50 72.92 6.93
C CYS A 182 -15.88 74.34 7.43
N ASN A 183 -15.50 74.69 8.68
CA ASN A 183 -15.84 75.93 9.39
C ASN A 183 -17.33 76.13 9.74
N ALA A 184 -18.19 75.12 9.58
CA ALA A 184 -19.57 75.15 10.07
C ALA A 184 -19.68 74.49 11.45
N LEU A 185 -20.33 75.15 12.42
CA LEU A 185 -20.55 74.61 13.77
C LEU A 185 -21.42 73.35 13.73
N LEU A 186 -20.96 72.29 14.40
CA LEU A 186 -21.74 71.09 14.66
C LEU A 186 -22.58 71.28 15.93
N PRO A 187 -23.81 70.76 15.96
CA PRO A 187 -24.66 70.81 17.14
C PRO A 187 -24.03 70.06 18.31
N GLN A 188 -24.23 70.59 19.51
CA GLN A 188 -23.66 70.01 20.72
C GLN A 188 -24.54 68.84 21.19
N GLY A 189 -24.06 67.62 21.00
CA GLY A 189 -24.84 66.41 21.28
C GLY A 189 -26.14 66.38 20.45
N LEU A 190 -27.25 65.98 21.08
CA LEU A 190 -28.56 65.85 20.43
C LEU A 190 -29.36 67.15 20.36
N ASN A 191 -28.78 68.30 20.69
CA ASN A 191 -29.51 69.56 20.73
C ASN A 191 -29.32 70.36 19.42
N PRO A 192 -30.30 70.36 18.48
CA PRO A 192 -30.20 71.11 17.23
C PRO A 192 -30.26 72.63 17.43
N LEU A 193 -30.75 73.10 18.59
CA LEU A 193 -30.91 74.53 18.88
C LEU A 193 -29.61 75.19 19.37
N SER A 194 -28.53 74.43 19.56
CA SER A 194 -27.24 74.96 20.03
C SER A 194 -26.48 75.76 18.97
N VAL A 195 -26.89 75.68 17.70
CA VAL A 195 -26.24 76.29 16.55
C VAL A 195 -27.29 76.96 15.67
N PRO A 196 -27.01 78.11 15.02
CA PRO A 196 -27.95 78.75 14.11
C PRO A 196 -28.42 77.79 13.00
N PRO A 197 -29.70 77.86 12.56
CA PRO A 197 -30.28 76.89 11.63
C PRO A 197 -29.55 76.83 10.27
N LYS A 198 -28.94 77.94 9.84
CA LYS A 198 -28.14 78.01 8.62
C LYS A 198 -26.83 77.23 8.73
N GLU A 199 -26.17 77.30 9.87
CA GLU A 199 -24.93 76.56 10.14
C GLU A 199 -25.20 75.08 10.41
N LEU A 200 -26.31 74.78 11.09
CA LEU A 200 -26.79 73.41 11.30
C LEU A 200 -27.07 72.69 9.96
N ALA A 201 -27.73 73.35 9.02
CA ALA A 201 -28.00 72.79 7.70
C ALA A 201 -26.70 72.54 6.92
N ALA A 202 -25.75 73.48 6.97
CA ALA A 202 -24.45 73.35 6.33
C ALA A 202 -23.62 72.20 6.92
N SER A 203 -23.50 72.13 8.25
CA SER A 203 -22.72 71.09 8.93
C SER A 203 -23.32 69.69 8.73
N LEU A 204 -24.65 69.57 8.72
CA LEU A 204 -25.33 68.32 8.37
C LEU A 204 -25.06 67.89 6.92
N GLY A 205 -25.11 68.83 5.98
CA GLY A 205 -24.81 68.57 4.56
C GLY A 205 -23.40 68.04 4.34
N TYR A 206 -22.39 68.65 4.99
CA TYR A 206 -21.00 68.19 4.93
C TYR A 206 -20.83 66.79 5.52
N MET A 207 -21.52 66.47 6.63
CA MET A 207 -21.46 65.15 7.26
C MET A 207 -22.07 64.05 6.40
N VAL A 208 -23.21 64.31 5.76
CA VAL A 208 -23.82 63.36 4.80
C VAL A 208 -22.89 63.12 3.62
N GLN A 209 -22.30 64.19 3.06
CA GLN A 209 -21.42 64.07 1.91
C GLN A 209 -20.11 63.35 2.24
N LEU A 210 -19.53 63.60 3.42
CA LEU A 210 -18.40 62.87 3.96
C LEU A 210 -18.72 61.38 4.10
N LEU A 211 -19.85 61.03 4.70
CA LEU A 211 -20.28 59.64 4.85
C LEU A 211 -20.48 58.95 3.49
N ASN A 212 -21.09 59.63 2.53
CA ASN A 212 -21.31 59.09 1.19
C ASN A 212 -19.98 58.79 0.48
N LEU A 213 -19.01 59.71 0.58
CA LEU A 213 -17.66 59.52 0.02
C LEU A 213 -16.91 58.36 0.70
N VAL A 214 -16.98 58.26 2.03
CA VAL A 214 -16.28 57.22 2.80
C VAL A 214 -16.85 55.82 2.51
N VAL A 215 -18.18 55.68 2.50
CA VAL A 215 -18.86 54.40 2.18
C VAL A 215 -18.46 53.90 0.81
N HIS A 216 -18.51 54.76 -0.21
CA HIS A 216 -18.16 54.39 -1.57
C HIS A 216 -16.67 54.08 -1.76
N LYS A 217 -15.77 54.84 -1.11
CA LYS A 217 -14.31 54.66 -1.29
C LYS A 217 -13.71 53.54 -0.44
N LEU A 218 -14.30 53.23 0.71
CA LEU A 218 -13.87 52.12 1.55
C LEU A 218 -14.59 50.80 1.24
N SER A 219 -15.63 50.83 0.40
CA SER A 219 -16.51 49.68 0.12
C SER A 219 -17.07 49.07 1.41
N VAL A 220 -17.35 49.91 2.41
CA VAL A 220 -17.97 49.50 3.67
C VAL A 220 -19.46 49.33 3.41
N PRO A 221 -20.08 48.21 3.80
CA PRO A 221 -21.52 48.05 3.65
C PRO A 221 -22.26 49.12 4.46
N ALA A 222 -22.96 50.02 3.79
CA ALA A 222 -23.88 50.94 4.43
C ALA A 222 -25.24 50.25 4.57
N LEU A 223 -25.75 50.13 5.80
CA LEU A 223 -27.07 49.53 6.05
C LEU A 223 -28.25 50.36 5.50
N HIS A 224 -28.02 51.61 5.08
CA HIS A 224 -29.08 52.52 4.64
C HIS A 224 -28.58 53.35 3.44
N ASN A 225 -29.39 53.43 2.37
CA ASN A 225 -29.08 54.25 1.20
C ASN A 225 -29.12 55.74 1.59
N LEU A 226 -27.95 56.40 1.63
CA LEU A 226 -27.83 57.83 1.89
C LEU A 226 -28.20 58.61 0.62
N GLY A 227 -29.50 58.80 0.38
CA GLY A 227 -30.02 59.63 -0.71
C GLY A 227 -29.94 61.11 -0.36
N PHE A 228 -29.22 61.89 -1.17
CA PHE A 228 -29.16 63.35 -1.07
C PHE A 228 -30.29 63.95 -1.92
N ALA A 229 -31.41 64.30 -1.28
CA ALA A 229 -32.39 65.21 -1.86
C ALA A 229 -32.45 66.45 -0.95
N VAL A 230 -32.09 67.59 -1.53
CA VAL A 230 -32.33 68.91 -0.96
C VAL A 230 -33.84 69.08 -0.94
N ASP A 231 -34.48 68.74 0.17
CA ASP A 231 -35.69 69.40 0.67
C ASP A 231 -36.06 68.81 2.03
N ALA A 232 -36.44 69.72 2.94
CA ALA A 232 -36.62 69.45 4.34
C ALA A 232 -37.71 68.41 4.63
N ASN A 233 -37.43 67.59 5.65
CA ASN A 233 -38.35 66.79 6.48
C ASN A 233 -38.20 65.27 6.34
N SER A 234 -37.21 64.73 7.06
CA SER A 234 -37.25 63.47 7.82
C SER A 234 -35.86 62.82 7.90
N PHE A 235 -34.93 63.49 8.58
CA PHE A 235 -33.70 62.84 9.03
C PHE A 235 -33.68 62.82 10.56
N SER A 236 -33.73 61.62 11.14
CA SER A 236 -33.67 61.47 12.59
C SER A 236 -32.28 61.86 13.07
N LEU A 237 -32.17 63.05 13.68
CA LEU A 237 -30.95 63.60 14.28
C LEU A 237 -30.24 62.57 15.21
N ASN A 238 -31.01 61.69 15.83
CA ASN A 238 -30.52 60.61 16.70
C ASN A 238 -29.60 59.59 16.00
N PHE A 239 -29.71 59.41 14.68
CA PHE A 239 -28.89 58.47 13.93
C PHE A 239 -27.54 59.08 13.53
N MET A 240 -27.54 60.33 13.07
CA MET A 240 -26.30 61.05 12.70
C MET A 240 -25.33 61.14 13.88
N LEU A 241 -25.83 61.41 15.09
CA LEU A 241 -25.00 61.50 16.30
C LEU A 241 -24.45 60.15 16.78
N LYS A 242 -25.17 59.04 16.56
CA LYS A 242 -24.64 57.69 16.82
C LYS A 242 -23.53 57.34 15.83
N THR A 243 -23.63 57.77 14.58
CA THR A 243 -22.59 57.56 13.56
C THR A 243 -21.36 58.45 13.79
N VAL A 244 -21.53 59.69 14.27
CA VAL A 244 -20.39 60.53 14.71
C VAL A 244 -19.64 59.89 15.88
N ALA A 245 -20.35 59.28 16.84
CA ALA A 245 -19.74 58.55 17.95
C ALA A 245 -19.01 57.26 17.49
N SER A 246 -19.46 56.61 16.41
CA SER A 246 -18.73 55.47 15.82
C SER A 246 -17.55 55.91 14.96
N VAL A 247 -17.62 57.06 14.28
CA VAL A 247 -16.52 57.61 13.48
C VAL A 247 -15.39 58.13 14.38
N THR A 248 -15.68 58.79 15.50
CA THR A 248 -14.67 59.15 16.50
C THR A 248 -14.06 57.93 17.21
N LYS A 249 -14.83 56.84 17.39
CA LYS A 249 -14.28 55.53 17.77
C LYS A 249 -13.40 54.93 16.66
N SER A 250 -13.78 55.08 15.39
CA SER A 250 -12.99 54.63 14.25
C SER A 250 -11.70 55.43 14.07
N GLU A 251 -11.64 56.67 14.52
CA GLU A 251 -10.45 57.52 14.56
C GLU A 251 -9.48 57.07 15.67
N LYS A 252 -10.01 56.70 16.84
CA LYS A 252 -9.23 55.99 17.88
C LYS A 252 -8.73 54.63 17.38
N ILE A 253 -9.57 53.89 16.66
CA ILE A 253 -9.19 52.59 16.05
C ILE A 253 -8.14 52.80 14.95
N ALA A 254 -8.25 53.83 14.11
CA ALA A 254 -7.26 54.19 13.10
C ALA A 254 -5.91 54.60 13.71
N HIS A 255 -5.92 55.35 14.81
CA HIS A 255 -4.70 55.62 15.60
C HIS A 255 -4.10 54.36 16.25
N THR A 256 -4.96 53.44 16.68
CA THR A 256 -4.51 52.15 17.25
C THR A 256 -3.93 51.24 16.17
N TYR A 257 -4.50 51.22 14.96
CA TYR A 257 -4.00 50.46 13.80
C TYR A 257 -2.72 51.06 13.20
N THR A 258 -2.56 52.38 13.19
CA THR A 258 -1.28 53.00 12.76
C THR A 258 -0.16 52.72 13.76
N ASN A 259 -0.45 52.67 15.06
CA ASN A 259 0.55 52.34 16.08
C ASN A 259 0.86 50.84 16.12
N SER A 260 -0.12 49.96 15.86
CA SER A 260 0.12 48.51 15.79
C SER A 260 0.90 48.10 14.54
N LEU A 261 0.70 48.78 13.40
CA LEU A 261 1.48 48.54 12.18
C LEU A 261 2.93 49.03 12.31
N HIS A 262 3.18 50.12 13.03
CA HIS A 262 4.54 50.60 13.31
C HIS A 262 5.32 49.69 14.27
N ALA A 263 4.63 48.93 15.13
CA ALA A 263 5.21 47.97 16.07
C ALA A 263 5.45 46.56 15.45
N ILE A 264 4.89 46.29 14.26
CA ILE A 264 5.09 45.03 13.53
C ILE A 264 6.20 45.17 12.48
N PHE A 265 6.54 46.39 12.08
CA PHE A 265 7.55 46.71 11.04
C PHE A 265 8.76 47.51 11.57
N ALA A 266 9.03 47.45 12.89
CA ALA A 266 10.28 47.91 13.52
C ALA A 266 10.95 46.73 14.21
#